data_AF-A0A961VL06-F1
#
_entry.id   AF-A0A961VL06-F1
#
_cell.length_a   1.000
_cell.length_b   1.000
_cell.length_c   1.000
_cell.angle_alpha   90.00
_cell.angle_beta   90.00
_cell.angle_gamma   90.00
#
_symmetry.space_group_name_H-M   'P 1'
#
loop_
_entity.id
_entity.type
_entity.pdbx_description
1 polymer ?
#
loop_
_entity_poly.entity_id
_entity_poly.type
_entity_poly.pdbx_seq_one_letter_code
_entity_poly.pdbx_strand_id
1 'polypeptide(L)'
;MSVKGEWNDRTGGSESRADRPDKGDAAAKPALKLLADRLPLWRRPGYLIRRLHQIHYALFFEECEAFGVTPVQYGLLTILSTNPDADQVTLANALGIDRTNVADVLRRLEQGGLIFRERSADDRRMVLARLSPAGEELVEAMHPSMARAQERLLSVLSTEERESFLSMLMRMLEANNQYGRAPLRASRGEAI
;
A
#
# COMPACT_ATOMS: atom_id res chain seq x y z
N MET A 1 50.38 -12.68 -32.83
CA MET A 1 51.46 -11.85 -32.24
C MET A 1 51.21 -10.39 -32.61
N SER A 2 51.30 -9.52 -31.60
CA SER A 2 51.52 -8.05 -31.59
C SER A 2 50.93 -7.16 -32.70
N VAL A 3 50.01 -6.21 -32.45
CA VAL A 3 50.03 -5.00 -31.59
C VAL A 3 50.70 -3.78 -32.26
N LYS A 4 49.98 -2.64 -32.17
CA LYS A 4 50.29 -1.20 -32.40
C LYS A 4 49.94 -0.66 -33.80
N GLY A 5 49.39 0.54 -33.94
CA GLY A 5 49.10 1.65 -33.02
C GLY A 5 47.98 2.50 -33.66
N GLU A 6 47.65 3.72 -33.27
CA GLU A 6 48.11 4.69 -32.27
C GLU A 6 47.09 5.82 -32.44
N TRP A 7 46.33 6.18 -31.41
CA TRP A 7 45.72 7.51 -31.33
C TRP A 7 45.72 7.90 -29.86
N ASN A 8 46.63 8.82 -29.52
CA ASN A 8 46.75 9.46 -28.23
C ASN A 8 46.83 10.97 -28.48
N ASP A 9 45.92 11.77 -27.92
CA ASP A 9 46.25 12.66 -26.80
C ASP A 9 45.07 13.59 -26.41
N ARG A 10 44.77 13.56 -25.11
CA ARG A 10 44.45 14.68 -24.21
C ARG A 10 43.24 15.58 -24.50
N THR A 11 42.31 15.60 -23.54
CA THR A 11 42.21 16.58 -22.43
C THR A 11 41.05 16.12 -21.55
N GLY A 12 41.21 15.92 -20.24
CA GLY A 12 41.33 17.00 -19.27
C GLY A 12 39.93 17.45 -18.83
N GLY A 13 39.34 16.72 -17.88
CA GLY A 13 38.01 17.05 -17.34
C GLY A 13 37.60 16.09 -16.25
N SER A 14 38.11 16.31 -15.04
CA SER A 14 37.55 15.73 -13.83
C SER A 14 36.14 16.28 -13.64
N GLU A 15 35.14 15.59 -14.18
CA GLU A 15 33.75 15.89 -13.83
C GLU A 15 33.48 15.39 -12.42
N SER A 16 33.67 16.35 -11.52
CA SER A 16 33.17 16.46 -10.17
C SER A 16 32.01 15.51 -9.89
N ARG A 17 32.27 14.56 -8.99
CA ARG A 17 31.28 13.71 -8.32
C ARG A 17 30.50 14.52 -7.26
N ALA A 18 30.07 15.73 -7.61
CA ALA A 18 29.31 16.62 -6.75
C ALA A 18 28.27 17.38 -7.60
N ASP A 19 27.18 16.69 -7.92
CA ASP A 19 25.86 17.31 -8.14
C ASP A 19 24.75 16.25 -8.19
N ARG A 20 24.80 15.27 -7.27
CA ARG A 20 23.57 14.54 -6.94
C ARG A 20 22.75 15.46 -6.05
N PRO A 21 21.53 15.87 -6.44
CA PRO A 21 20.69 16.64 -5.55
C PRO A 21 20.45 15.82 -4.28
N ASP A 22 20.75 16.45 -3.15
CA ASP A 22 20.50 15.95 -1.81
C ASP A 22 19.00 15.63 -1.67
N LYS A 23 18.67 14.37 -1.35
CA LYS A 23 17.29 13.87 -1.21
C LYS A 23 16.70 14.21 0.18
N GLY A 24 17.04 15.37 0.72
CA GLY A 24 16.77 15.73 2.11
C GLY A 24 15.94 17.00 2.33
N ASP A 25 15.53 17.72 1.28
CA ASP A 25 14.83 19.00 1.48
C ASP A 25 13.71 19.26 0.44
N ALA A 26 12.83 18.28 0.25
CA ALA A 26 11.58 18.51 -0.47
C ALA A 26 10.56 19.23 0.43
N ALA A 27 10.93 20.40 0.95
CA ALA A 27 10.02 21.33 1.60
C ALA A 27 8.77 21.48 0.73
N ALA A 28 7.59 21.33 1.34
CA ALA A 28 6.30 21.47 0.66
C ALA A 28 6.34 22.68 -0.29
N LYS A 29 6.34 22.39 -1.60
CA LYS A 29 6.62 23.38 -2.64
C LYS A 29 5.74 24.63 -2.46
N PRO A 30 6.21 25.83 -2.85
CA PRO A 30 5.55 27.12 -2.63
C PRO A 30 4.05 27.15 -2.93
N ALA A 31 3.58 26.35 -3.90
CA ALA A 31 2.18 26.26 -4.29
C ALA A 31 1.26 25.71 -3.18
N LEU A 32 1.66 24.68 -2.42
CA LEU A 32 0.81 24.13 -1.36
C LEU A 32 0.74 25.07 -0.16
N LYS A 33 1.84 25.74 0.17
CA LYS A 33 1.87 26.78 1.19
C LYS A 33 0.95 27.95 0.80
N LEU A 34 1.06 28.43 -0.45
CA LEU A 34 0.19 29.47 -0.98
C LEU A 34 -1.30 29.07 -0.97
N LEU A 35 -1.62 27.82 -1.30
CA LEU A 35 -2.98 27.29 -1.20
C LEU A 35 -3.44 27.22 0.26
N ALA A 36 -2.59 26.78 1.20
CA ALA A 36 -2.90 26.75 2.62
C ALA A 36 -3.11 28.13 3.24
N ASP A 37 -2.50 29.17 2.67
CA ASP A 37 -2.69 30.56 3.09
C ASP A 37 -4.00 31.14 2.55
N ARG A 38 -4.41 30.75 1.35
CA ARG A 38 -5.63 31.27 0.69
C ARG A 38 -6.90 30.46 0.99
N LEU A 39 -6.76 29.16 1.21
CA LEU A 39 -7.84 28.21 1.34
C LEU A 39 -7.68 27.43 2.66
N PRO A 40 -8.44 27.79 3.71
CA PRO A 40 -8.32 27.17 5.04
C PRO A 40 -8.44 25.65 5.06
N LEU A 41 -9.08 25.08 4.04
CA LEU A 41 -9.23 23.63 3.85
C LEU A 41 -7.89 22.89 3.77
N TRP A 42 -6.86 23.49 3.15
CA TRP A 42 -5.53 22.88 2.99
C TRP A 42 -4.72 22.82 4.30
N ARG A 43 -5.18 23.49 5.37
CA ARG A 43 -4.64 23.36 6.73
C ARG A 43 -5.33 22.28 7.56
N ARG A 44 -6.41 21.66 7.05
CA ARG A 44 -7.18 20.65 7.79
C ARG A 44 -6.58 19.25 7.56
N PRO A 45 -6.16 18.51 8.59
CA PRO A 45 -5.53 17.21 8.43
C PRO A 45 -6.45 16.21 7.73
N GLY A 46 -7.74 16.18 8.06
CA GLY A 46 -8.71 15.29 7.39
C GLY A 46 -8.85 15.52 5.89
N TYR A 47 -8.66 16.76 5.41
CA TYR A 47 -8.64 17.05 3.98
C TYR A 47 -7.37 16.51 3.31
N LEU A 48 -6.21 16.75 3.92
CA LEU A 48 -4.94 16.26 3.41
C LEU A 48 -4.90 14.72 3.36
N ILE A 49 -5.41 14.06 4.41
CA ILE A 49 -5.56 12.60 4.44
C ILE A 49 -6.44 12.12 3.28
N ARG A 50 -7.60 12.74 3.07
CA ARG A 50 -8.48 12.38 1.94
C ARG A 50 -7.79 12.59 0.58
N ARG A 51 -7.03 13.67 0.41
CA ARG A 51 -6.28 13.94 -0.83
C ARG A 51 -5.18 12.91 -1.07
N LEU A 52 -4.43 12.55 -0.02
CA LEU A 52 -3.43 11.49 -0.09
C LEU A 52 -4.06 10.14 -0.40
N HIS A 53 -5.21 9.81 0.18
CA HIS A 53 -5.96 8.60 -0.16
C HIS A 53 -6.38 8.56 -1.64
N GLN A 54 -6.84 9.69 -2.21
CA GLN A 54 -7.17 9.78 -3.64
C GLN A 54 -5.94 9.57 -4.53
N ILE A 55 -4.80 10.15 -4.16
CA ILE A 55 -3.53 9.97 -4.89
C ILE A 55 -3.06 8.52 -4.79
N HIS A 56 -3.13 7.92 -3.60
CA HIS A 56 -2.81 6.51 -3.39
C HIS A 56 -3.63 5.58 -4.30
N TYR A 57 -4.94 5.81 -4.43
CA TYR A 57 -5.78 5.04 -5.36
C TYR A 57 -5.38 5.25 -6.83
N ALA A 58 -5.06 6.48 -7.23
CA ALA A 58 -4.61 6.74 -8.61
C ALA A 58 -3.30 6.00 -8.91
N LEU A 59 -2.32 6.05 -7.99
CA LEU A 59 -1.05 5.32 -8.13
C LEU A 59 -1.27 3.79 -8.16
N PHE A 60 -2.20 3.28 -7.36
CA PHE A 60 -2.58 1.86 -7.42
C PHE A 60 -3.07 1.49 -8.82
N PHE A 61 -4.01 2.25 -9.38
CA PHE A 61 -4.56 1.90 -10.70
C PHE A 61 -3.50 2.02 -11.79
N GLU A 62 -2.65 3.06 -11.77
CA GLU A 62 -1.55 3.19 -12.72
C GLU A 62 -0.58 1.99 -12.70
N GLU A 63 -0.25 1.47 -11.52
CA GLU A 63 0.72 0.36 -11.40
C GLU A 63 0.10 -1.03 -11.53
N CYS A 64 -1.19 -1.17 -11.20
CA CYS A 64 -1.81 -2.47 -10.94
C CYS A 64 -3.06 -2.76 -11.78
N GLU A 65 -3.49 -1.86 -12.67
CA GLU A 65 -4.69 -2.05 -13.51
C GLU A 65 -4.67 -3.37 -14.30
N ALA A 66 -3.49 -3.81 -14.75
CA ALA A 66 -3.32 -5.05 -15.52
C ALA A 66 -3.78 -6.32 -14.79
N PHE A 67 -3.87 -6.30 -13.46
CA PHE A 67 -4.30 -7.46 -12.66
C PHE A 67 -5.82 -7.54 -12.48
N GLY A 68 -6.57 -6.52 -12.91
CA GLY A 68 -8.04 -6.55 -12.89
C GLY A 68 -8.66 -6.60 -11.48
N VAL A 69 -7.90 -6.29 -10.43
CA VAL A 69 -8.39 -6.26 -9.04
C VAL A 69 -8.38 -4.85 -8.48
N THR A 70 -9.36 -4.56 -7.63
CA THR A 70 -9.45 -3.28 -6.89
C THR A 70 -8.54 -3.27 -5.66
N PRO A 71 -8.21 -2.10 -5.08
CA PRO A 71 -7.41 -2.02 -3.85
C PRO A 71 -7.98 -2.84 -2.69
N VAL A 72 -9.31 -2.85 -2.53
CA VAL A 72 -10.00 -3.61 -1.47
C VAL A 72 -9.89 -5.11 -1.71
N GLN A 73 -10.06 -5.57 -2.96
CA GLN A 73 -9.86 -6.98 -3.33
C GLN A 73 -8.43 -7.43 -3.06
N TYR A 74 -7.45 -6.67 -3.53
CA TYR A 74 -6.04 -6.97 -3.30
C TYR A 74 -5.68 -6.96 -1.82
N GLY A 75 -6.23 -6.02 -1.03
CA GLY A 75 -6.06 -5.99 0.42
C GLY A 75 -6.56 -7.28 1.10
N LEU A 76 -7.75 -7.76 0.73
CA LEU A 76 -8.26 -9.04 1.26
C LEU A 76 -7.41 -10.24 0.85
N LEU A 77 -6.96 -10.30 -0.42
CA LEU A 77 -6.07 -11.37 -0.88
C LEU A 77 -4.72 -11.36 -0.15
N THR A 78 -4.18 -10.16 0.13
CA THR A 78 -2.95 -9.99 0.91
C THR A 78 -3.12 -10.43 2.36
N ILE A 79 -4.28 -10.15 2.99
CA ILE A 79 -4.55 -10.64 4.35
C ILE A 79 -4.66 -12.17 4.35
N LEU A 80 -5.34 -12.74 3.36
CA LEU A 80 -5.53 -14.19 3.22
C LEU A 80 -4.23 -14.95 2.89
N SER A 81 -3.23 -14.30 2.28
CA SER A 81 -1.94 -14.96 2.01
C SER A 81 -1.14 -15.25 3.27
N THR A 82 -1.31 -14.43 4.32
CA THR A 82 -0.66 -14.65 5.62
C THR A 82 -1.59 -15.31 6.64
N ASN A 83 -2.90 -15.23 6.44
CA ASN A 83 -3.92 -15.70 7.37
C ASN A 83 -4.97 -16.56 6.65
N PRO A 84 -4.62 -17.80 6.27
CA PRO A 84 -5.55 -18.69 5.59
C PRO A 84 -6.70 -19.10 6.51
N ASP A 85 -7.83 -19.45 5.91
CA ASP A 85 -9.04 -19.92 6.59
C ASP A 85 -9.65 -18.85 7.55
N ALA A 86 -9.48 -17.57 7.23
CA ALA A 86 -10.05 -16.46 8.00
C ALA A 86 -11.54 -16.23 7.71
N ASP A 87 -12.31 -15.89 8.73
CA ASP A 87 -13.73 -15.55 8.59
C ASP A 87 -13.94 -14.08 8.14
N GLN A 88 -15.17 -13.77 7.70
CA GLN A 88 -15.54 -12.44 7.22
C GLN A 88 -15.36 -11.33 8.28
N VAL A 89 -15.57 -11.62 9.56
CA VAL A 89 -15.41 -10.65 10.65
C VAL A 89 -13.94 -10.31 10.84
N THR A 90 -13.09 -11.33 10.86
CA THR A 90 -11.64 -11.18 10.93
C THR A 90 -11.12 -10.35 9.77
N LEU A 91 -11.51 -10.70 8.54
CA LEU A 91 -11.13 -9.97 7.33
C LEU A 91 -11.61 -8.51 7.32
N ALA A 92 -12.83 -8.24 7.81
CA ALA A 92 -13.35 -6.88 7.93
C ALA A 92 -12.57 -6.04 8.94
N ASN A 93 -12.21 -6.62 10.07
CA ASN A 93 -11.41 -5.95 11.10
C ASN A 93 -9.99 -5.69 10.59
N ALA A 94 -9.35 -6.68 9.96
CA ALA A 94 -8.00 -6.55 9.43
C ALA A 94 -7.88 -5.49 8.34
N LEU A 95 -8.88 -5.40 7.44
CA LEU A 95 -8.90 -4.40 6.38
C LEU A 95 -9.46 -3.03 6.81
N GLY A 96 -10.11 -2.95 7.98
CA GLY A 96 -10.70 -1.72 8.51
C GLY A 96 -11.94 -1.24 7.75
N ILE A 97 -12.71 -2.14 7.12
CA ILE A 97 -13.93 -1.81 6.37
C ILE A 97 -15.16 -2.54 6.92
N ASP A 98 -16.37 -2.04 6.61
CA ASP A 98 -17.61 -2.64 7.10
C ASP A 98 -17.83 -4.08 6.58
N ARG A 99 -18.43 -4.92 7.44
CA ARG A 99 -18.68 -6.35 7.16
C ARG A 99 -19.53 -6.58 5.92
N THR A 100 -20.55 -5.76 5.68
CA THR A 100 -21.44 -5.91 4.52
C THR A 100 -20.65 -5.75 3.22
N ASN A 101 -19.70 -4.82 3.21
CA ASN A 101 -18.83 -4.60 2.06
C ASN A 101 -17.89 -5.81 1.83
N VAL A 102 -17.34 -6.41 2.90
CA VAL A 102 -16.46 -7.59 2.77
C VAL A 102 -17.18 -8.79 2.18
N ALA A 103 -18.42 -9.09 2.59
CA ALA A 103 -19.17 -10.22 2.03
C ALA A 103 -19.29 -10.14 0.50
N ASP A 104 -19.62 -8.96 -0.02
CA ASP A 104 -19.77 -8.74 -1.46
C ASP A 104 -18.44 -8.85 -2.20
N VAL A 105 -17.35 -8.36 -1.60
CA VAL A 105 -16.01 -8.49 -2.19
C VAL A 105 -15.57 -9.94 -2.20
N LEU A 106 -15.76 -10.70 -1.11
CA LEU A 106 -15.44 -12.13 -1.05
C LEU A 106 -16.23 -12.93 -2.09
N ARG A 107 -17.52 -12.65 -2.28
CA ARG A 107 -18.30 -13.29 -3.35
C ARG A 107 -17.71 -13.02 -4.74
N ARG A 108 -17.25 -11.80 -5.02
CA ARG A 108 -16.64 -11.46 -6.31
C ARG A 108 -15.29 -12.14 -6.50
N LEU A 109 -14.48 -12.23 -5.44
CA LEU A 109 -13.21 -12.95 -5.47
C LEU A 109 -13.40 -14.45 -5.71
N GLU A 110 -14.42 -15.04 -5.08
CA GLU A 110 -14.80 -16.45 -5.27
C GLU A 110 -15.31 -16.69 -6.70
N GLN A 111 -16.19 -15.81 -7.21
CA GLN A 111 -16.65 -15.86 -8.61
C GLN A 111 -15.51 -15.69 -9.62
N GLY A 112 -14.50 -14.88 -9.27
CA GLY A 112 -13.28 -14.72 -10.06
C GLY A 112 -12.30 -15.88 -9.91
N GLY A 113 -12.61 -16.90 -9.11
CA GLY A 113 -11.75 -18.06 -8.89
C GLY A 113 -10.48 -17.77 -8.11
N LEU A 114 -10.42 -16.65 -7.37
CA LEU A 114 -9.22 -16.24 -6.62
C LEU A 114 -9.21 -16.78 -5.19
N ILE A 115 -10.37 -17.08 -4.62
CA ILE A 115 -10.49 -17.66 -3.28
C ILE A 115 -11.41 -18.87 -3.28
N PHE A 116 -11.27 -19.71 -2.26
CA PHE A 116 -12.27 -20.69 -1.86
C PHE A 116 -12.98 -20.21 -0.60
N ARG A 117 -14.25 -20.61 -0.46
CA ARG A 117 -15.05 -20.38 0.74
C ARG A 117 -15.74 -21.64 1.18
N GLU A 118 -15.52 -22.03 2.43
CA GLU A 118 -16.06 -23.27 2.98
C GLU A 118 -16.65 -23.03 4.36
N ARG A 119 -17.62 -23.86 4.75
CA ARG A 119 -18.15 -23.82 6.12
C ARG A 119 -17.12 -24.45 7.06
N SER A 120 -16.88 -23.83 8.20
CA SER A 120 -16.02 -24.42 9.22
C SER A 120 -16.57 -25.78 9.67
N ALA A 121 -15.66 -26.73 9.87
CA ALA A 121 -15.97 -28.03 10.44
C ALA A 121 -16.41 -27.94 11.91
N ASP A 122 -15.85 -26.97 12.64
CA ASP A 122 -16.07 -26.79 14.08
C ASP A 122 -17.33 -25.95 14.39
N ASP A 123 -17.61 -24.91 13.60
CA ASP A 123 -18.87 -24.15 13.65
C ASP A 123 -19.43 -23.93 12.24
N ARG A 124 -20.45 -24.70 11.87
CA ARG A 124 -21.12 -24.63 10.55
C ARG A 124 -21.78 -23.28 10.23
N ARG A 125 -21.87 -22.37 11.21
CA ARG A 125 -22.34 -20.99 11.00
C ARG A 125 -21.22 -20.07 10.52
N MET A 126 -19.96 -20.46 10.71
CA MET A 126 -18.79 -19.74 10.20
C MET A 126 -18.49 -20.18 8.77
N VAL A 127 -18.17 -19.20 7.92
CA VAL A 127 -17.67 -19.41 6.57
C VAL A 127 -16.27 -18.84 6.52
N LEU A 128 -15.32 -19.71 6.26
CA LEU A 128 -13.89 -19.40 6.19
C LEU A 128 -13.51 -19.16 4.73
N ALA A 129 -12.60 -18.24 4.51
CA ALA A 129 -12.04 -17.95 3.19
C ALA A 129 -10.55 -18.27 3.18
N ARG A 130 -10.05 -18.76 2.04
CA ARG A 130 -8.63 -18.99 1.79
C ARG A 130 -8.30 -18.70 0.33
N LEU A 131 -7.04 -18.40 0.04
CA LEU A 131 -6.62 -18.27 -1.35
C LEU A 131 -6.79 -19.60 -2.10
N SER A 132 -7.15 -19.48 -3.37
CA SER A 132 -6.94 -20.55 -4.36
C SER A 132 -5.53 -20.46 -4.92
N PRO A 133 -5.05 -21.48 -5.67
CA PRO A 133 -3.77 -21.38 -6.38
C PRO A 133 -3.67 -20.15 -7.30
N ALA A 134 -4.74 -19.78 -8.00
CA ALA A 134 -4.79 -18.59 -8.84
C ALA A 134 -4.73 -17.29 -8.02
N GLY A 135 -5.30 -17.30 -6.80
CA GLY A 135 -5.20 -16.18 -5.86
C GLY A 135 -3.79 -15.99 -5.32
N GLU A 136 -3.11 -17.07 -4.97
CA GLU A 136 -1.70 -17.05 -4.54
C GLU A 136 -0.80 -16.49 -5.66
N GLU A 137 -0.94 -17.00 -6.89
CA GLU A 137 -0.17 -16.52 -8.04
C GLU A 137 -0.43 -15.04 -8.32
N LEU A 138 -1.69 -14.59 -8.23
CA LEU A 138 -2.03 -13.18 -8.42
C LEU A 138 -1.36 -12.28 -7.38
N VAL A 139 -1.38 -12.66 -6.10
CA VAL A 139 -0.76 -11.87 -5.03
C VAL A 139 0.74 -11.75 -5.25
N GLU A 140 1.42 -12.86 -5.55
CA GLU A 140 2.86 -12.86 -5.82
C GLU A 140 3.22 -12.03 -7.06
N ALA A 141 2.47 -12.19 -8.15
CA ALA A 141 2.72 -11.45 -9.39
C ALA A 141 2.46 -9.93 -9.24
N MET A 142 1.49 -9.55 -8.40
CA MET A 142 1.11 -8.15 -8.19
C MET A 142 1.96 -7.44 -7.14
N HIS A 143 2.61 -8.18 -6.22
CA HIS A 143 3.42 -7.62 -5.13
C HIS A 143 4.45 -6.56 -5.59
N PRO A 144 5.26 -6.79 -6.65
CA PRO A 144 6.21 -5.77 -7.14
C PRO A 144 5.54 -4.49 -7.64
N SER A 145 4.36 -4.59 -8.25
CA SER A 145 3.60 -3.43 -8.74
C SER A 145 3.03 -2.61 -7.59
N MET A 146 2.51 -3.29 -6.57
CA MET A 146 2.08 -2.62 -5.36
C MET A 146 3.25 -1.92 -4.64
N ALA A 147 4.42 -2.56 -4.59
CA ALA A 147 5.62 -1.97 -4.01
C ALA A 147 6.05 -0.69 -4.74
N ARG A 148 5.98 -0.66 -6.08
CA ARG A 148 6.24 0.56 -6.87
C ARG A 148 5.24 1.67 -6.59
N ALA A 149 3.95 1.36 -6.46
CA ALA A 149 2.93 2.36 -6.11
C ALA A 149 3.23 3.02 -4.75
N GLN A 150 3.64 2.22 -3.76
CA GLN A 150 4.03 2.71 -2.44
C GLN A 150 5.32 3.54 -2.48
N GLU A 151 6.33 3.06 -3.22
CA GLU A 151 7.58 3.80 -3.37
C GLU A 151 7.34 5.15 -4.05
N ARG A 152 6.51 5.21 -5.10
CA ARG A 152 6.15 6.48 -5.77
C ARG A 152 5.50 7.46 -4.79
N LEU A 153 4.57 7.00 -3.96
CA LEU A 153 3.90 7.82 -2.96
C LEU A 153 4.88 8.40 -1.92
N LEU A 154 5.84 7.61 -1.46
CA LEU A 154 6.78 7.96 -0.40
C LEU A 154 8.13 8.49 -0.92
N SER A 155 8.35 8.50 -2.24
CA SER A 155 9.63 8.87 -2.89
C SER A 155 10.15 10.27 -2.53
N VAL A 156 9.25 11.16 -2.11
CA VAL A 156 9.55 12.54 -1.71
C VAL A 156 10.09 12.66 -0.28
N LEU A 157 10.03 11.59 0.51
CA LEU A 157 10.48 11.53 1.90
C LEU A 157 11.79 10.76 2.02
N SER A 158 12.70 11.24 2.88
CA SER A 158 13.88 10.48 3.33
C SER A 158 13.47 9.20 4.08
N THR A 159 14.41 8.29 4.30
CA THR A 159 14.14 7.05 5.06
C THR A 159 13.62 7.36 6.48
N GLU A 160 14.25 8.30 7.17
CA GLU A 160 13.89 8.73 8.53
C GLU A 160 12.53 9.43 8.56
N GLU A 161 12.23 10.25 7.55
CA GLU A 161 10.93 10.90 7.39
C GLU A 161 9.82 9.87 7.14
N ARG A 162 10.09 8.82 6.33
CA ARG A 162 9.14 7.72 6.09
C ARG A 162 8.83 6.98 7.38
N GLU A 163 9.84 6.59 8.15
CA GLU A 163 9.66 5.91 9.43
C GLU A 163 8.86 6.77 10.41
N SER A 164 9.21 8.06 10.51
CA SER A 164 8.50 9.02 11.36
C SER A 164 7.05 9.19 10.92
N PHE A 165 6.81 9.32 9.61
CA PHE A 165 5.47 9.45 9.03
C PHE A 165 4.60 8.23 9.35
N LEU A 166 5.10 7.02 9.11
CA LEU A 166 4.39 5.78 9.41
C LEU A 166 4.10 5.64 10.92
N SER A 167 5.08 5.94 11.77
CA SER A 167 4.91 5.94 13.23
C SER A 167 3.81 6.90 13.69
N MET A 168 3.77 8.12 13.15
CA MET A 168 2.71 9.08 13.45
C MET A 168 1.33 8.60 12.99
N LEU A 169 1.22 8.00 11.80
CA LEU A 169 -0.03 7.42 11.30
C LEU A 169 -0.53 6.30 12.21
N MET A 170 0.35 5.36 12.60
CA MET A 170 -0.01 4.26 13.49
C MET A 170 -0.50 4.77 14.85
N ARG A 171 0.20 5.75 15.44
CA ARG A 171 -0.20 6.36 16.71
C ARG A 171 -1.57 7.03 16.62
N MET A 172 -1.85 7.73 15.52
CA MET A 172 -3.16 8.34 15.29
C MET A 172 -4.26 7.30 15.10
N LEU A 173 -4.00 6.22 14.37
CA LEU A 173 -4.94 5.12 14.17
C LEU A 173 -5.27 4.43 15.49
N GLU A 174 -4.26 4.08 16.28
CA GLU A 174 -4.43 3.43 17.59
C GLU A 174 -5.28 4.30 18.54
N ALA A 175 -4.92 5.57 18.68
CA ALA A 175 -5.62 6.50 19.58
C ALA A 175 -7.08 6.78 19.16
N ASN A 176 -7.42 6.56 17.89
CA ASN A 176 -8.76 6.86 17.33
C ASN A 176 -9.51 5.61 16.86
N ASN A 177 -9.00 4.42 17.15
CA ASN A 177 -9.48 3.15 16.60
C ASN A 177 -10.98 2.91 16.85
N GLN A 178 -11.49 3.37 18.00
CA GLN A 178 -12.90 3.29 18.38
C GLN A 178 -13.87 4.02 17.44
N TYR A 179 -13.38 4.96 16.63
CA TYR A 179 -14.19 5.68 15.65
C TYR A 179 -14.23 4.97 14.27
N GLY A 180 -13.44 3.91 14.09
CA GLY A 180 -13.47 3.07 12.91
C GLY A 180 -14.74 2.24 12.82
N ARG A 181 -15.19 1.93 11.60
CA ARG A 181 -16.36 1.04 11.37
C ARG A 181 -16.07 -0.42 11.75
N ALA A 182 -14.80 -0.80 11.72
CA ALA A 182 -14.30 -2.07 12.20
C ALA A 182 -13.07 -1.79 13.07
N PRO A 183 -13.24 -1.52 14.38
CA PRO A 183 -12.13 -1.22 15.27
C PRO A 183 -11.13 -2.38 15.26
N LEU A 184 -9.84 -2.06 15.06
CA LEU A 184 -8.74 -2.99 15.18
C LEU A 184 -8.83 -3.66 16.55
N ARG A 185 -9.05 -4.97 16.56
CA ARG A 185 -8.92 -5.78 17.76
C ARG A 185 -7.57 -6.44 17.66
N ALA A 186 -6.60 -5.96 18.41
CA ALA A 186 -5.39 -6.76 18.63
C ALA A 186 -5.84 -8.02 19.36
N SER A 187 -5.94 -9.14 18.64
CA SER A 187 -6.08 -10.45 19.27
C SER A 187 -4.86 -10.63 20.17
N ARG A 188 -5.08 -10.75 21.48
CA ARG A 188 -4.04 -11.25 22.37
C ARG A 188 -3.75 -12.70 21.94
N GLY A 189 -2.70 -12.89 21.15
CA GLY A 189 -2.02 -14.18 21.02
C GLY A 189 -2.47 -15.13 19.92
N GLU A 190 -3.35 -14.74 19.00
CA GLU A 190 -3.62 -15.53 17.79
C GLU A 190 -3.36 -14.63 16.58
N ALA A 191 -2.55 -15.13 15.64
CA ALA A 191 -2.27 -14.44 14.39
C ALA A 191 -3.60 -14.00 13.75
N ILE A 192 -3.54 -12.80 13.15
CA ILE A 192 -4.67 -12.06 12.56
C ILE A 192 -5.49 -12.94 11.63
#